data_AF-A0A2M7B4G5-F1
#
_entry.id   AF-A0A2M7B4G5-F1
#
_cell.length_a   1.000
_cell.length_b   1.000
_cell.length_c   1.000
_cell.angle_alpha   90.00
_cell.angle_beta   90.00
_cell.angle_gamma   90.00
#
_symmetry.space_group_name_H-M   'P 1'
#
loop_
_entity.id
_entity.type
_entity.pdbx_description
1 polymer ?
#
loop_
_entity_poly.entity_id
_entity_poly.type
_entity_poly.pdbx_seq_one_letter_code
_entity_poly.pdbx_strand_id
1 'polypeptide(L)'
;MSASNFFALALQAYRELQPELEQAGQTIHTPALPALADVLGQLESLPQGALMLGVASDGLPVLLDLSDPAPCPLLVVGDGNSGKTALLQLLARTADLLREPGDIRFGVVTNFPDEWKSMEASPASLGIWPAYHSSAVQFIHDTVAWADGSTPGRQVQILLLDDLASLVSASHETQEDLRWLLVRGPERRVWTVATLNAVRAIRLRSWLGLFPTHIFGFIHQPALAETLTGDPQAGLADLAPGLQFSLKQESGWLQFWLPSTDW
;
A
#
# COMPACT_ATOMS: atom_id res chain seq x y z
N MET A 1 25.67 32.98 24.15
CA MET A 1 25.45 31.55 24.43
C MET A 1 25.96 30.77 23.23
N SER A 2 26.92 29.85 23.39
CA SER A 2 27.49 29.11 22.26
C SER A 2 26.58 27.93 21.88
N ALA A 3 26.60 27.52 20.60
CA ALA A 3 25.84 26.38 20.08
C ALA A 3 26.10 25.07 20.85
N SER A 4 27.26 24.95 21.50
CA SER A 4 27.65 23.81 22.31
C SER A 4 26.80 23.67 23.58
N ASN A 5 26.39 24.80 24.20
CA ASN A 5 25.53 24.76 25.40
C ASN A 5 24.09 24.36 25.07
N PHE A 6 23.59 24.76 23.90
CA PHE A 6 22.24 24.38 23.46
C PHE A 6 22.14 22.88 23.17
N PHE A 7 23.17 22.30 22.54
CA PHE A 7 23.22 20.87 22.25
C PHE A 7 23.31 20.01 23.53
N ALA A 8 24.08 20.46 24.52
CA ALA A 8 24.16 19.79 25.82
C ALA A 8 22.82 19.80 26.56
N LEU A 9 22.11 20.94 26.56
CA LEU A 9 20.78 21.08 27.14
C LEU A 9 19.73 20.20 26.44
N ALA A 10 19.76 20.14 25.11
CA ALA A 10 18.85 19.29 24.34
C ALA A 10 19.08 17.79 24.59
N LEU A 11 20.34 17.36 24.70
CA LEU A 11 20.68 15.97 24.99
C LEU A 11 20.31 15.57 26.43
N GLN A 12 20.41 16.51 27.37
CA GLN A 12 19.98 16.31 28.74
C GLN A 12 18.45 16.20 28.86
N ALA A 13 17.71 17.10 28.21
CA ALA A 13 16.25 17.03 28.13
C ALA A 13 15.78 15.71 27.49
N TYR A 14 16.46 15.24 26.45
CA TYR A 14 16.15 13.94 25.83
C TYR A 14 16.36 12.77 26.79
N ARG A 15 17.44 12.75 27.57
CA ARG A 15 17.70 11.69 28.57
C ARG A 15 16.72 11.72 29.74
N GLU A 16 16.26 12.89 30.14
CA GLU A 16 15.24 13.05 31.18
C GLU A 16 13.87 12.54 30.72
N LEU A 17 13.53 12.74 29.44
CA LEU A 17 12.28 12.27 28.84
C LEU A 17 12.33 10.81 28.35
N GLN A 18 13.52 10.22 28.20
CA GLN A 18 13.69 8.84 27.74
C GLN A 18 12.88 7.80 28.54
N PRO A 19 12.88 7.79 29.89
CA PRO A 19 12.07 6.82 30.64
C PRO A 19 10.56 7.08 30.51
N GLU A 20 10.12 8.33 30.32
CA GLU A 20 8.70 8.66 30.08
C GLU A 20 8.26 8.26 28.67
N LEU A 21 9.14 8.39 27.67
CA LEU A 21 8.93 7.89 26.30
C LEU A 21 8.90 6.36 26.26
N GLU A 22 9.77 5.69 27.03
CA GLU A 22 9.80 4.23 27.18
C GLU A 22 8.56 3.71 27.94
N GLN A 23 8.08 4.44 28.96
CA GLN A 23 6.84 4.12 29.68
C GLN A 23 5.58 4.44 28.87
N ALA A 24 5.55 5.53 28.10
CA ALA A 24 4.46 5.87 27.18
C ALA A 24 4.38 4.88 26.00
N GLY A 25 5.50 4.28 25.61
CA GLY A 25 5.56 3.19 24.63
C GLY A 25 5.06 1.84 25.16
N GLN A 26 4.86 1.68 26.48
CA GLN A 26 4.49 0.42 27.12
C GLN A 26 2.99 0.14 27.24
N THR A 27 2.11 1.04 26.78
CA THR A 27 0.64 0.84 26.83
C THR A 27 -0.04 0.68 25.47
N ILE A 28 0.72 0.45 24.39
CA ILE A 28 0.14 -0.11 23.18
C ILE A 28 0.43 -1.61 23.24
N HIS A 29 -0.55 -2.40 23.66
CA HIS A 29 -0.54 -3.84 23.41
C HIS A 29 -0.55 -4.03 21.90
N THR A 30 0.62 -4.04 21.25
CA THR A 30 0.74 -4.53 19.89
C THR A 30 0.44 -6.02 19.98
N PRO A 31 -0.68 -6.51 19.40
CA PRO A 31 -0.94 -7.94 19.40
C PRO A 31 0.26 -8.64 18.75
N ALA A 32 0.65 -9.81 19.25
CA ALA A 32 1.67 -10.63 18.60
C ALA A 32 1.12 -11.01 17.22
N LEU A 33 1.58 -10.31 16.19
CA LEU A 33 1.11 -10.51 14.83
C LEU A 33 1.66 -11.83 14.31
N PRO A 34 0.81 -12.69 13.72
CA PRO A 34 1.28 -13.96 13.15
C PRO A 34 2.21 -13.69 11.97
N ALA A 35 3.16 -14.59 11.75
CA ALA A 35 4.02 -14.53 10.58
C ALA A 35 3.21 -14.79 9.31
N LEU A 36 3.58 -14.14 8.20
CA LEU A 36 2.92 -14.33 6.91
C LEU A 36 2.86 -15.82 6.54
N ALA A 37 3.96 -16.55 6.72
CA ALA A 37 4.03 -17.98 6.44
C ALA A 37 3.04 -18.80 7.28
N ASP A 38 2.85 -18.44 8.55
CA ASP A 38 1.91 -19.13 9.44
C ASP A 38 0.46 -18.88 9.01
N VAL A 39 0.11 -17.65 8.65
CA VAL A 39 -1.26 -17.32 8.19
C VAL A 39 -1.57 -18.03 6.88
N LEU A 40 -0.63 -18.02 5.93
CA LEU A 40 -0.81 -18.72 4.66
C LEU A 40 -0.83 -20.24 4.85
N GLY A 41 -0.04 -20.78 5.78
CA GLY A 41 0.01 -22.21 6.10
C GLY A 41 -1.23 -22.75 6.82
N GLN A 42 -2.02 -21.88 7.46
CA GLN A 42 -3.31 -22.24 8.06
C GLN A 42 -4.43 -22.37 7.04
N LEU A 43 -4.24 -21.88 5.81
CA LEU A 43 -5.22 -22.00 4.74
C LEU A 43 -5.02 -23.33 4.01
N GLU A 44 -6.03 -24.21 4.06
CA GLU A 44 -6.00 -25.49 3.32
C GLU A 44 -5.75 -25.28 1.82
N SER A 45 -6.30 -24.18 1.27
CA SER A 45 -5.95 -23.61 -0.04
C SER A 45 -6.40 -22.16 -0.10
N LEU A 46 -5.56 -21.26 -0.59
CA LEU A 46 -6.01 -19.91 -0.95
C LEU A 46 -6.89 -19.97 -2.21
N PRO A 47 -7.96 -19.16 -2.29
CA PRO A 47 -8.72 -19.04 -3.52
C PRO A 47 -7.78 -18.66 -4.67
N GLN A 48 -7.96 -19.31 -5.82
CA GLN A 48 -7.11 -19.05 -6.98
C GLN A 48 -7.20 -17.57 -7.38
N GLY A 49 -6.04 -16.91 -7.47
CA GLY A 49 -6.01 -15.49 -7.80
C GLY A 49 -6.33 -14.57 -6.62
N ALA A 50 -6.24 -15.01 -5.37
CA ALA A 50 -6.33 -14.12 -4.22
C ALA A 50 -4.96 -13.54 -3.84
N LEU A 51 -4.90 -12.27 -3.40
CA LEU A 51 -3.74 -11.69 -2.70
C LEU A 51 -4.10 -11.41 -1.25
N MET A 52 -3.12 -11.46 -0.36
CA MET A 52 -3.33 -11.14 1.04
C MET A 52 -3.05 -9.65 1.31
N LEU A 53 -4.03 -8.96 1.89
CA LEU A 53 -3.92 -7.57 2.35
C LEU A 53 -3.45 -7.47 3.80
N GLY A 54 -3.77 -8.48 4.62
CA GLY A 54 -3.39 -8.53 6.03
C GLY A 54 -4.22 -9.54 6.82
N VAL A 55 -4.27 -9.35 8.13
CA VAL A 55 -5.00 -10.19 9.08
C VAL A 55 -5.98 -9.32 9.86
N ALA A 56 -7.26 -9.71 9.94
CA ALA A 56 -8.28 -9.00 10.71
C ALA A 56 -8.19 -9.31 12.22
N SER A 57 -9.00 -8.62 13.03
CA SER A 57 -8.95 -8.74 14.50
C SER A 57 -9.39 -10.10 15.03
N ASP A 58 -10.14 -10.86 14.22
CA ASP A 58 -10.54 -12.24 14.48
C ASP A 58 -9.47 -13.27 14.09
N GLY A 59 -8.33 -12.82 13.54
CA GLY A 59 -7.25 -13.67 13.06
C GLY A 59 -7.43 -14.20 11.64
N LEU A 60 -8.53 -13.88 10.96
CA LEU A 60 -8.76 -14.32 9.59
C LEU A 60 -7.99 -13.45 8.58
N PRO A 61 -7.50 -14.02 7.47
CA PRO A 61 -6.83 -13.24 6.44
C PRO A 61 -7.83 -12.34 5.71
N VAL A 62 -7.42 -11.11 5.44
CA VAL A 62 -8.10 -10.20 4.53
C VAL A 62 -7.53 -10.43 3.14
N LEU A 63 -8.38 -10.86 2.21
CA LEU A 63 -7.98 -11.24 0.86
C LEU A 63 -8.57 -10.29 -0.20
N LEU A 64 -7.80 -10.04 -1.25
CA LEU A 64 -8.21 -9.39 -2.48
C LEU A 64 -8.39 -10.45 -3.57
N ASP A 65 -9.60 -10.61 -4.10
CA ASP A 65 -9.89 -11.53 -5.20
C ASP A 65 -9.57 -10.89 -6.55
N LEU A 66 -8.53 -11.38 -7.26
CA LEU A 66 -8.14 -10.90 -8.60
C LEU A 66 -9.02 -11.46 -9.74
N SER A 67 -10.09 -12.18 -9.41
CA SER A 67 -11.13 -12.59 -10.34
C SER A 67 -12.30 -11.61 -10.40
N ASP A 68 -12.54 -10.84 -9.34
CA ASP A 68 -13.61 -9.85 -9.25
C ASP A 68 -13.07 -8.41 -9.39
N PRO A 69 -13.21 -7.74 -10.55
CA PRO A 69 -12.65 -6.41 -10.76
C PRO A 69 -13.31 -5.30 -9.91
N ALA A 70 -14.46 -5.55 -9.28
CA ALA A 70 -15.24 -4.52 -8.58
C ALA A 70 -14.52 -3.71 -7.49
N PRO A 71 -13.68 -4.30 -6.61
CA PRO A 71 -12.98 -3.55 -5.58
C PRO A 71 -11.77 -2.80 -6.14
N CYS A 72 -11.41 -2.94 -7.40
CA CYS A 72 -10.21 -2.33 -7.97
C CYS A 72 -10.50 -1.20 -8.96
N PRO A 73 -9.58 -0.23 -9.09
CA PRO A 73 -8.26 -0.13 -8.45
C PRO A 73 -8.31 0.26 -6.96
N LEU A 74 -7.24 -0.05 -6.21
CA LEU A 74 -7.12 0.25 -4.78
C LEU A 74 -6.27 1.50 -4.54
N LEU A 75 -6.72 2.39 -3.65
CA LEU A 75 -5.90 3.48 -3.15
C LEU A 75 -5.60 3.29 -1.66
N VAL A 76 -4.32 3.37 -1.30
CA VAL A 76 -3.85 3.34 0.09
C VAL A 76 -3.43 4.75 0.52
N VAL A 77 -4.14 5.34 1.47
CA VAL A 77 -3.92 6.71 1.95
C VAL A 77 -3.42 6.70 3.39
N GLY A 78 -2.46 7.55 3.73
CA GLY A 78 -1.97 7.68 5.10
C GLY A 78 -0.80 8.66 5.22
N ASP A 79 -0.46 9.03 6.45
CA ASP A 79 0.67 9.93 6.72
C ASP A 79 2.03 9.27 6.48
N GLY A 80 3.12 10.02 6.68
CA GLY A 80 4.46 9.43 6.71
C GLY A 80 4.51 8.25 7.70
N ASN A 81 5.26 7.20 7.35
CA ASN A 81 5.44 6.01 8.17
C ASN A 81 4.17 5.21 8.48
N SER A 82 3.07 5.43 7.76
CA SER A 82 1.81 4.70 7.93
C SER A 82 1.82 3.27 7.35
N GLY A 83 2.96 2.77 6.86
CA GLY A 83 3.11 1.42 6.33
C GLY A 83 2.68 1.21 4.87
N LYS A 84 2.34 2.27 4.13
CA LYS A 84 1.83 2.17 2.73
C LYS A 84 2.73 1.32 1.84
N THR A 85 4.03 1.59 1.84
CA THR A 85 5.01 0.82 1.07
C THR A 85 5.10 -0.62 1.54
N ALA A 86 5.04 -0.86 2.86
CA ALA A 86 5.02 -2.21 3.43
C ALA A 86 3.78 -3.02 2.99
N LEU A 87 2.61 -2.38 2.84
CA LEU A 87 1.42 -3.01 2.29
C LEU A 87 1.60 -3.39 0.81
N LEU A 88 2.17 -2.51 -0.02
CA LEU A 88 2.45 -2.86 -1.42
C LEU A 88 3.49 -4.00 -1.52
N GLN A 89 4.50 -3.98 -0.65
CA GLN A 89 5.50 -5.04 -0.52
C GLN A 89 4.87 -6.37 -0.10
N LEU A 90 3.90 -6.36 0.83
CA LEU A 90 3.13 -7.55 1.17
C LEU A 90 2.41 -8.12 -0.06
N LEU A 91 1.76 -7.27 -0.86
CA LEU A 91 1.11 -7.70 -2.10
C LEU A 91 2.10 -8.35 -3.08
N ALA A 92 3.25 -7.72 -3.32
CA ALA A 92 4.30 -8.28 -4.18
C ALA A 92 4.82 -9.64 -3.66
N ARG A 93 5.00 -9.79 -2.34
CA ARG A 93 5.40 -11.07 -1.73
C ARG A 93 4.34 -12.14 -1.89
N THR A 94 3.08 -11.81 -1.66
CA THR A 94 1.98 -12.78 -1.78
C THR A 94 1.83 -13.22 -3.23
N ALA A 95 2.04 -12.34 -4.21
CA ALA A 95 2.11 -12.72 -5.62
C ALA A 95 3.25 -13.72 -5.90
N ASP A 96 4.42 -13.56 -5.27
CA ASP A 96 5.54 -14.51 -5.42
C ASP A 96 5.29 -15.86 -4.71
N LEU A 97 4.59 -15.87 -3.58
CA LEU A 97 4.32 -17.08 -2.80
C LEU A 97 3.20 -17.93 -3.42
N LEU A 98 2.22 -17.32 -4.07
CA LEU A 98 1.02 -17.98 -4.61
C LEU A 98 1.21 -18.51 -6.04
N ARG A 99 2.45 -18.89 -6.38
CA ARG A 99 2.81 -19.46 -7.68
C ARG A 99 2.08 -20.78 -7.96
N GLU A 100 0.90 -20.68 -8.57
CA GLU A 100 0.38 -21.71 -9.48
C GLU A 100 0.63 -21.29 -10.94
N PRO A 101 0.76 -22.25 -11.89
CA PRO A 101 1.15 -21.95 -13.26
C PRO A 101 0.13 -21.02 -13.96
N GLY A 102 0.48 -19.73 -14.07
CA GLY A 102 0.03 -18.87 -15.17
C GLY A 102 -0.56 -17.50 -14.85
N ASP A 103 0.02 -16.55 -14.12
CA ASP A 103 1.21 -16.45 -13.27
C ASP A 103 1.15 -14.98 -12.83
N ILE A 104 0.72 -14.70 -11.59
CA ILE A 104 0.52 -13.32 -11.12
C ILE A 104 1.87 -12.61 -11.18
N ARG A 105 1.95 -11.48 -11.89
CA ARG A 105 3.17 -10.67 -11.98
C ARG A 105 2.94 -9.30 -11.40
N PHE A 106 4.00 -8.66 -10.92
CA PHE A 106 3.91 -7.31 -10.40
C PHE A 106 4.99 -6.41 -11.00
N GLY A 107 4.66 -5.15 -11.23
CA GLY A 107 5.60 -4.10 -11.56
C GLY A 107 5.46 -2.95 -10.59
N VAL A 108 6.57 -2.35 -10.19
CA VAL A 108 6.58 -1.28 -9.17
C VAL A 108 7.06 0.01 -9.79
N VAL A 109 6.32 1.10 -9.58
CA VAL A 109 6.78 2.45 -9.84
C VAL A 109 6.89 3.17 -8.50
N THR A 110 8.09 3.62 -8.13
CA THR A 110 8.37 4.18 -6.79
C THR A 110 9.39 5.31 -6.83
N ASN A 111 9.33 6.23 -5.87
CA ASN A 111 10.40 7.20 -5.65
C ASN A 111 11.63 6.58 -4.94
N PHE A 112 11.49 5.40 -4.33
CA PHE A 112 12.53 4.78 -3.49
C PHE A 112 12.83 3.33 -3.91
N PRO A 113 13.43 3.09 -5.11
CA PRO A 113 13.70 1.73 -5.60
C PRO A 113 14.53 0.86 -4.65
N ASP A 114 15.41 1.47 -3.85
CA ASP A 114 16.26 0.75 -2.89
C ASP A 114 15.46 -0.03 -1.83
N GLU A 115 14.26 0.44 -1.47
CA GLU A 115 13.36 -0.24 -0.52
C GLU A 115 12.81 -1.55 -1.11
N TRP A 116 12.92 -1.74 -2.42
CA TRP A 116 12.33 -2.86 -3.16
C TRP A 116 13.37 -3.89 -3.63
N LYS A 117 14.66 -3.70 -3.33
CA LYS A 117 15.77 -4.58 -3.77
C LYS A 117 15.54 -6.07 -3.49
N SER A 118 14.95 -6.41 -2.34
CA SER A 118 14.69 -7.80 -1.98
C SER A 118 13.69 -8.49 -2.93
N MET A 119 12.93 -7.72 -3.71
CA MET A 119 11.90 -8.19 -4.63
C MET A 119 12.34 -8.13 -6.10
N GLU A 120 13.46 -7.49 -6.43
CA GLU A 120 14.01 -7.48 -7.80
C GLU A 120 14.33 -8.89 -8.30
N ALA A 121 14.76 -9.77 -7.40
CA ALA A 121 15.10 -11.16 -7.72
C ALA A 121 13.86 -12.08 -7.81
N SER A 122 12.66 -11.59 -7.49
CA SER A 122 11.44 -12.40 -7.58
C SER A 122 11.12 -12.74 -9.04
N PRO A 123 10.85 -14.01 -9.37
CA PRO A 123 10.37 -14.40 -10.70
C PRO A 123 9.02 -13.77 -11.08
N ALA A 124 8.21 -13.34 -10.11
CA ALA A 124 6.96 -12.63 -10.35
C ALA A 124 7.17 -11.13 -10.67
N SER A 125 8.38 -10.59 -10.43
CA SER A 125 8.70 -9.20 -10.72
C SER A 125 8.86 -8.97 -12.23
N LEU A 126 8.14 -7.98 -12.75
CA LEU A 126 8.36 -7.41 -14.08
C LEU A 126 9.50 -6.37 -14.05
N GLY A 127 9.80 -5.83 -12.87
CA GLY A 127 10.76 -4.76 -12.67
C GLY A 127 10.31 -3.75 -11.62
N ILE A 128 11.25 -2.90 -11.23
CA ILE A 128 11.06 -1.79 -10.31
C ILE A 128 11.62 -0.54 -10.99
N TRP A 129 10.77 0.45 -11.20
CA TRP A 129 11.09 1.65 -11.96
C TRP A 129 11.06 2.91 -11.07
N PRO A 130 12.12 3.74 -11.11
CA PRO A 130 12.10 5.03 -10.43
C PRO A 130 11.05 5.95 -11.07
N ALA A 131 10.10 6.46 -10.28
CA ALA A 131 8.98 7.27 -10.75
C ALA A 131 9.41 8.58 -11.45
N TYR A 132 10.61 9.06 -11.14
CA TYR A 132 11.21 10.27 -11.73
C TYR A 132 12.03 9.98 -13.00
N HIS A 133 12.10 8.74 -13.47
CA HIS A 133 12.86 8.35 -14.66
C HIS A 133 11.92 7.97 -15.82
N SER A 134 12.34 8.24 -17.07
CA SER A 134 11.55 7.96 -18.28
C SER A 134 11.19 6.49 -18.45
N SER A 135 11.95 5.59 -17.84
CA SER A 135 11.65 4.15 -17.82
C SER A 135 10.33 3.83 -17.12
N ALA A 136 9.91 4.61 -16.10
CA ALA A 136 8.61 4.42 -15.47
C ALA A 136 7.47 4.79 -16.42
N VAL A 137 7.65 5.87 -17.20
CA VAL A 137 6.69 6.28 -18.23
C VAL A 137 6.56 5.21 -19.30
N GLN A 138 7.69 4.70 -19.80
CA GLN A 138 7.68 3.62 -20.79
C GLN A 138 6.99 2.36 -20.24
N PHE A 139 7.27 1.99 -18.99
CA PHE A 139 6.63 0.84 -18.36
C PHE A 139 5.11 0.99 -18.25
N ILE A 140 4.61 2.18 -17.86
CA ILE A 140 3.17 2.46 -17.81
C ILE A 140 2.54 2.32 -19.19
N HIS A 141 3.20 2.88 -20.22
CA HIS A 141 2.74 2.78 -21.60
C HIS A 141 2.71 1.33 -22.11
N ASP A 142 3.78 0.58 -21.85
CA ASP A 142 3.87 -0.84 -22.20
C ASP A 142 2.79 -1.67 -21.48
N THR A 143 2.44 -1.28 -20.24
CA THR A 143 1.36 -1.92 -19.48
C THR A 143 -0.02 -1.65 -20.12
N VAL A 144 -0.27 -0.43 -20.61
CA VAL A 144 -1.49 -0.12 -21.39
C VAL A 144 -1.54 -0.95 -22.66
N ALA A 145 -0.45 -0.97 -23.44
CA ALA A 145 -0.37 -1.72 -24.69
C ALA A 145 -0.57 -3.22 -24.47
N TRP A 146 0.02 -3.77 -23.41
CA TRP A 146 -0.20 -5.17 -22.99
C TRP A 146 -1.66 -5.43 -22.66
N ALA A 147 -2.28 -4.59 -21.82
CA ALA A 147 -3.66 -4.76 -21.37
C ALA A 147 -4.65 -4.66 -22.54
N ASP A 148 -4.46 -3.70 -23.46
CA ASP A 148 -5.38 -3.49 -24.58
C ASP A 148 -5.23 -4.55 -25.67
N GLY A 149 -4.00 -4.98 -25.95
CA GLY A 149 -3.68 -6.02 -26.93
C GLY A 149 -3.83 -7.45 -26.42
N SER A 150 -4.02 -7.66 -25.10
CA SER A 150 -4.17 -8.99 -24.52
C SER A 150 -5.50 -9.65 -24.92
N THR A 151 -5.42 -10.85 -25.49
CA THR A 151 -6.53 -11.80 -25.50
C THR A 151 -6.74 -12.28 -24.07
N PRO A 152 -7.97 -12.55 -23.58
CA PRO A 152 -8.20 -13.05 -22.22
C PRO A 152 -7.39 -14.33 -21.94
N GLY A 153 -6.23 -14.16 -21.31
CA GLY A 153 -5.34 -15.24 -20.87
C GLY A 153 -5.46 -15.47 -19.37
N ARG A 154 -4.64 -16.38 -18.82
CA ARG A 154 -4.58 -16.62 -17.36
C ARG A 154 -3.74 -15.57 -16.61
N GLN A 155 -2.86 -14.85 -17.31
CA GLN A 155 -1.91 -13.93 -16.67
C GLN A 155 -2.60 -12.69 -16.10
N VAL A 156 -2.19 -12.33 -14.88
CA VAL A 156 -2.63 -11.11 -14.18
C VAL A 156 -1.40 -10.26 -13.89
N GLN A 157 -1.48 -8.95 -14.15
CA GLN A 157 -0.45 -8.00 -13.77
C GLN A 157 -0.94 -7.11 -12.65
N ILE A 158 -0.11 -6.90 -11.63
CA ILE A 158 -0.33 -5.98 -10.53
C ILE A 158 0.57 -4.77 -10.77
N LEU A 159 -0.03 -3.61 -10.92
CA LEU A 159 0.68 -2.34 -11.01
C LEU A 159 0.72 -1.69 -9.62
N LEU A 160 1.89 -1.67 -9.00
CA LEU A 160 2.12 -1.07 -7.69
C LEU A 160 2.69 0.34 -7.87
N LEU A 161 1.88 1.35 -7.55
CA LEU A 161 2.26 2.76 -7.65
C LEU A 161 2.57 3.30 -6.25
N ASP A 162 3.84 3.31 -5.88
CA ASP A 162 4.28 3.85 -4.60
C ASP A 162 4.50 5.36 -4.71
N ASP A 163 3.52 6.10 -4.19
CA ASP A 163 3.29 7.54 -4.34
C ASP A 163 2.78 7.94 -5.73
N LEU A 164 1.47 7.76 -5.93
CA LEU A 164 0.72 8.17 -7.12
C LEU A 164 1.01 9.61 -7.55
N ALA A 165 1.23 10.51 -6.59
CA ALA A 165 1.35 11.91 -6.87
C ALA A 165 2.63 12.29 -7.64
N SER A 166 3.68 11.46 -7.62
CA SER A 166 4.84 11.64 -8.51
C SER A 166 4.48 11.45 -9.98
N LEU A 167 3.55 10.53 -10.27
CA LEU A 167 3.13 10.21 -11.62
C LEU A 167 2.04 11.14 -12.15
N VAL A 168 1.19 11.67 -11.27
CA VAL A 168 0.21 12.70 -11.64
C VAL A 168 0.88 14.01 -12.06
N SER A 169 2.12 14.27 -11.61
CA SER A 169 2.92 15.40 -12.10
C SER A 169 3.70 15.12 -13.39
N ALA A 170 3.58 13.93 -13.98
CA ALA A 170 4.21 13.58 -15.25
C ALA A 170 3.50 14.23 -16.45
N SER A 171 3.91 13.84 -17.67
CA SER A 171 3.35 14.36 -18.92
C SER A 171 1.85 14.05 -19.04
N HIS A 172 1.15 14.82 -19.89
CA HIS A 172 -0.28 14.61 -20.17
C HIS A 172 -0.56 13.19 -20.65
N GLU A 173 0.28 12.68 -21.55
CA GLU A 173 0.20 11.32 -22.08
C GLU A 173 0.27 10.26 -20.97
N THR A 174 1.22 10.38 -20.04
CA THR A 174 1.30 9.46 -18.88
C THR A 174 0.05 9.54 -18.01
N GLN A 175 -0.54 10.73 -17.84
CA GLN A 175 -1.78 10.87 -17.09
C GLN A 175 -2.97 10.22 -17.79
N GLU A 176 -3.02 10.24 -19.12
CA GLU A 176 -4.04 9.55 -19.91
C GLU A 176 -3.91 8.03 -19.79
N ASP A 177 -2.68 7.51 -19.91
CA ASP A 177 -2.38 6.09 -19.72
C ASP A 177 -2.76 5.61 -18.31
N LEU A 178 -2.42 6.38 -17.27
CA LEU A 178 -2.81 6.07 -15.90
C LEU A 178 -4.33 6.08 -15.71
N ARG A 179 -5.03 7.09 -16.25
CA ARG A 179 -6.50 7.11 -16.18
C ARG A 179 -7.11 5.89 -16.88
N TRP A 180 -6.56 5.51 -18.03
CA TRP A 180 -7.01 4.33 -18.76
C TRP A 180 -6.82 3.07 -17.91
N LEU A 181 -5.66 2.88 -17.28
CA LEU A 181 -5.39 1.72 -16.41
C LEU A 181 -6.31 1.70 -15.18
N LEU A 182 -6.60 2.84 -14.57
CA LEU A 182 -7.50 2.91 -13.43
C LEU A 182 -8.95 2.58 -13.81
N VAL A 183 -9.39 2.95 -15.02
CA VAL A 183 -10.79 2.75 -15.45
C VAL A 183 -11.00 1.40 -16.16
N ARG A 184 -10.02 0.93 -16.92
CA ARG A 184 -10.13 -0.26 -17.79
C ARG A 184 -9.22 -1.41 -17.37
N GLY A 185 -8.18 -1.13 -16.58
CA GLY A 185 -7.18 -2.11 -16.17
C GLY A 185 -7.78 -3.36 -15.51
N PRO A 186 -8.67 -3.26 -14.51
CA PRO A 186 -9.22 -4.44 -13.83
C PRO A 186 -9.91 -5.43 -14.79
N GLU A 187 -10.74 -4.93 -15.71
CA GLU A 187 -11.40 -5.74 -16.75
C GLU A 187 -10.39 -6.37 -17.73
N ARG A 188 -9.21 -5.75 -17.87
CA ARG A 188 -8.09 -6.19 -18.71
C ARG A 188 -6.98 -6.89 -17.91
N ARG A 189 -7.28 -7.39 -16.70
CA ARG A 189 -6.34 -8.13 -15.82
C ARG A 189 -5.10 -7.32 -15.39
N VAL A 190 -5.18 -5.99 -15.38
CA VAL A 190 -4.21 -5.10 -14.72
C VAL A 190 -4.82 -4.53 -13.44
N TRP A 191 -4.26 -4.92 -12.31
CA TRP A 191 -4.73 -4.57 -10.99
C TRP A 191 -3.84 -3.47 -10.42
N THR A 192 -4.36 -2.25 -10.38
CA THR A 192 -3.57 -1.11 -9.87
C THR A 192 -3.83 -0.92 -8.38
N VAL A 193 -2.74 -0.90 -7.61
CA VAL A 193 -2.74 -0.50 -6.20
C VAL A 193 -1.79 0.68 -6.05
N ALA A 194 -2.35 1.82 -5.68
CA ALA A 194 -1.62 3.07 -5.57
C ALA A 194 -1.54 3.55 -4.12
N THR A 195 -0.46 4.20 -3.75
CA THR A 195 -0.33 4.85 -2.44
C THR A 195 -0.34 6.36 -2.57
N LEU A 196 -0.82 7.06 -1.53
CA LEU A 196 -0.83 8.51 -1.49
C LEU A 196 -0.69 9.03 -0.07
N ASN A 197 0.10 10.09 0.10
CA ASN A 197 0.14 10.80 1.37
C ASN A 197 -1.19 11.53 1.64
N ALA A 198 -1.72 11.43 2.86
CA ALA A 198 -3.02 11.99 3.22
C ALA A 198 -3.17 13.50 2.92
N VAL A 199 -2.14 14.30 3.21
CA VAL A 199 -2.16 15.75 2.92
C VAL A 199 -2.20 16.01 1.42
N ARG A 200 -1.50 15.19 0.61
CA ARG A 200 -1.49 15.30 -0.86
C ARG A 200 -2.80 14.83 -1.48
N ALA A 201 -3.49 13.87 -0.87
CA ALA A 201 -4.78 13.37 -1.34
C ALA A 201 -5.83 14.48 -1.47
N ILE A 202 -5.82 15.48 -0.58
CA ILE A 202 -6.70 16.65 -0.66
C ILE A 202 -6.52 17.45 -1.95
N ARG A 203 -5.31 17.50 -2.51
CA ARG A 203 -5.01 18.23 -3.75
C ARG A 203 -5.33 17.40 -5.00
N LEU A 204 -5.45 16.09 -4.85
CA LEU A 204 -5.66 15.14 -5.95
C LEU A 204 -7.06 14.52 -5.94
N ARG A 205 -8.07 15.24 -5.43
CA ARG A 205 -9.46 14.77 -5.32
C ARG A 205 -10.03 14.20 -6.62
N SER A 206 -9.68 14.78 -7.77
CA SER A 206 -10.13 14.30 -9.09
C SER A 206 -9.60 12.89 -9.43
N TRP A 207 -8.49 12.46 -8.82
CA TRP A 207 -7.93 11.13 -8.97
C TRP A 207 -8.52 10.14 -7.96
N LEU A 208 -8.86 10.60 -6.74
CA LEU A 208 -9.45 9.73 -5.71
C LEU A 208 -10.74 9.03 -6.19
N GLY A 209 -11.54 9.74 -6.98
CA GLY A 209 -12.78 9.20 -7.56
C GLY A 209 -12.59 8.10 -8.60
N LEU A 210 -11.36 7.83 -9.03
CA LEU A 210 -11.04 6.69 -9.92
C LEU A 210 -10.80 5.39 -9.15
N PHE A 211 -10.71 5.47 -7.82
CA PHE A 211 -10.51 4.32 -6.94
C PHE A 211 -11.81 4.03 -6.19
N PRO A 212 -12.53 2.95 -6.52
CA PRO A 212 -13.75 2.56 -5.80
C PRO A 212 -13.46 2.19 -4.34
N THR A 213 -12.23 1.74 -4.05
CA THR A 213 -11.83 1.26 -2.73
C THR A 213 -10.67 2.07 -2.17
N HIS A 214 -10.85 2.59 -0.96
CA HIS A 214 -9.81 3.30 -0.21
C HIS A 214 -9.45 2.55 1.06
N ILE A 215 -8.17 2.22 1.20
CA ILE A 215 -7.54 1.68 2.40
C ILE A 215 -6.82 2.82 3.09
N PHE A 216 -7.03 2.98 4.39
CA PHE A 216 -6.46 4.05 5.19
C PHE A 216 -5.48 3.48 6.20
N GLY A 217 -4.23 3.93 6.17
CA GLY A 217 -3.30 3.77 7.28
C GLY A 217 -3.47 4.88 8.30
N PHE A 218 -2.54 4.94 9.26
CA PHE A 218 -2.49 6.01 10.26
C PHE A 218 -2.56 7.42 9.65
N ILE A 219 -3.47 8.24 10.16
CA ILE A 219 -3.58 9.68 9.86
C ILE A 219 -3.71 10.42 11.20
N HIS A 220 -2.71 11.23 11.52
CA HIS A 220 -2.60 11.87 12.83
C HIS A 220 -3.69 12.92 13.09
N GLN A 221 -4.12 13.63 12.04
CA GLN A 221 -5.07 14.74 12.16
C GLN A 221 -6.51 14.27 11.92
N PRO A 222 -7.40 14.26 12.95
CA PRO A 222 -8.77 13.78 12.79
C PRO A 222 -9.59 14.56 11.75
N ALA A 223 -9.37 15.89 11.64
CA ALA A 223 -10.05 16.70 10.64
C ALA A 223 -9.65 16.33 9.20
N LEU A 224 -8.39 15.94 8.98
CA LEU A 224 -7.92 15.45 7.70
C LEU A 224 -8.52 14.08 7.39
N ALA A 225 -8.56 13.19 8.39
CA ALA A 225 -9.21 11.88 8.29
C ALA A 225 -10.68 12.03 7.88
N GLU A 226 -11.46 12.83 8.62
CA GLU A 226 -12.87 13.11 8.30
C GLU A 226 -13.05 13.69 6.89
N THR A 227 -12.17 14.59 6.47
CA THR A 227 -12.23 15.17 5.11
C THR A 227 -12.02 14.10 4.02
N LEU A 228 -11.20 13.09 4.28
CA LEU A 228 -10.87 12.03 3.32
C LEU A 228 -11.89 10.90 3.34
N THR A 229 -12.42 10.55 4.52
CA THR A 229 -13.33 9.40 4.71
C THR A 229 -14.81 9.80 4.63
N GLY A 230 -15.11 11.09 4.82
CA GLY A 230 -16.46 11.59 5.06
C GLY A 230 -17.06 11.08 6.38
N ASP A 231 -16.23 10.59 7.30
CA ASP A 231 -16.66 9.94 8.53
C ASP A 231 -15.79 10.37 9.72
N PRO A 232 -16.33 11.15 10.68
CA PRO A 232 -15.59 11.58 11.86
C PRO A 232 -15.26 10.44 12.82
N GLN A 233 -15.91 9.28 12.69
CA GLN A 233 -15.70 8.10 13.53
C GLN A 233 -14.75 7.08 12.90
N ALA A 234 -14.04 7.44 11.82
CA ALA A 234 -13.10 6.54 11.15
C ALA A 234 -11.92 6.09 12.04
N GLY A 235 -11.62 6.80 13.14
CA GLY A 235 -10.62 6.37 14.14
C GLY A 235 -9.20 6.22 13.57
N LEU A 236 -8.86 6.90 12.47
CA LEU A 236 -7.58 6.69 11.77
C LEU A 236 -6.35 7.16 12.57
N ALA A 237 -6.56 7.99 13.60
CA ALA A 237 -5.51 8.40 14.53
C ALA A 237 -5.21 7.33 15.60
N ASP A 238 -6.07 6.33 15.76
CA ASP A 238 -5.91 5.25 16.74
C ASP A 238 -5.24 4.01 16.13
N LEU A 239 -5.03 3.99 14.80
CA LEU A 239 -4.35 2.90 14.11
C LEU A 239 -2.87 2.82 14.52
N ALA A 240 -2.36 1.61 14.75
CA ALA A 240 -0.93 1.40 14.97
C ALA A 240 -0.11 1.82 13.73
N PRO A 241 0.69 2.90 13.80
CA PRO A 241 1.43 3.40 12.63
C PRO A 241 2.37 2.34 12.06
N GLY A 242 2.36 2.21 10.73
CA GLY A 242 3.24 1.27 10.03
C GLY A 242 2.68 -0.15 9.92
N LEU A 243 1.70 -0.52 10.74
CA LEU A 243 1.24 -1.90 10.89
C LEU A 243 -0.24 -2.10 10.64
N GLN A 244 -1.09 -1.12 10.99
CA GLN A 244 -2.53 -1.27 10.96
C GLN A 244 -3.18 -0.37 9.91
N PHE A 245 -4.20 -0.92 9.27
CA PHE A 245 -4.99 -0.28 8.24
C PHE A 245 -6.47 -0.43 8.52
N SER A 246 -7.26 0.44 7.90
CA SER A 246 -8.71 0.36 7.92
C SER A 246 -9.29 0.54 6.53
N LEU A 247 -10.34 -0.23 6.23
CA LEU A 247 -11.07 -0.22 4.98
C LEU A 247 -12.55 0.01 5.30
N LYS A 248 -13.19 0.95 4.59
CA LYS A 248 -14.62 1.18 4.72
C LYS A 248 -15.40 0.10 3.97
N GLN A 249 -16.33 -0.54 4.65
CA GLN A 249 -17.30 -1.49 4.12
C GLN A 249 -18.73 -0.97 4.37
N GLU A 250 -19.74 -1.62 3.79
CA GLU A 250 -21.15 -1.24 4.00
C GLU A 250 -21.56 -1.30 5.48
N SER A 251 -21.03 -2.29 6.22
CA SER A 251 -21.34 -2.54 7.63
C SER A 251 -20.49 -1.74 8.63
N GLY A 252 -19.52 -0.95 8.15
CA GLY A 252 -18.62 -0.18 9.00
C GLY A 252 -17.17 -0.25 8.55
N TRP A 253 -16.25 -0.19 9.50
CA TRP A 253 -14.81 -0.18 9.24
C TRP A 253 -14.21 -1.55 9.54
N LEU A 254 -13.62 -2.17 8.54
CA LEU A 254 -12.76 -3.34 8.71
C LEU A 254 -11.36 -2.85 9.08
N GLN A 255 -10.83 -3.31 10.22
CA GLN A 255 -9.43 -3.09 10.59
C GLN A 255 -8.62 -4.35 10.39
N PHE A 256 -7.41 -4.20 9.87
CA PHE A 256 -6.49 -5.30 9.67
C PHE A 256 -5.04 -4.86 9.89
N TRP A 257 -4.18 -5.84 10.12
CA TRP A 257 -2.76 -5.66 10.37
C TRP A 257 -1.94 -6.33 9.29
N LEU A 258 -0.78 -5.74 8.96
CA LEU A 258 0.24 -6.43 8.20
C LEU A 258 0.80 -7.57 9.07
N PRO A 259 0.89 -8.81 8.57
CA PRO A 259 1.51 -9.89 9.32
C PRO A 259 3.00 -9.61 9.53
N SER A 260 3.62 -10.24 10.53
CA SER A 260 5.07 -10.16 10.66
C SER A 260 5.72 -10.82 9.44
N THR A 261 6.76 -10.16 8.97
CA THR A 261 7.56 -10.59 7.83
C THR A 261 8.97 -10.71 8.38
N ASP A 262 9.53 -11.92 8.39
CA ASP A 262 10.92 -12.11 8.76
C ASP A 262 11.77 -11.54 7.59
N TRP A 263 12.41 -10.39 7.80
CA TRP A 263 13.22 -9.71 6.79
C TRP A 263 14.69 -10.12 6.86
#